data_AF-Q032F5-F1
#
_entry.id   AF-Q032F5-F1
#
_cell.length_a   1.000
_cell.length_b   1.000
_cell.length_c   1.000
_cell.angle_alpha   90.00
_cell.angle_beta   90.00
_cell.angle_gamma   90.00
#
_symmetry.space_group_name_H-M   'P 1'
#
loop_
_entity.id
_entity.type
_entity.pdbx_description
1 polymer ?
#
loop_
_entity_poly.entity_id
_entity_poly.type
_entity_poly.pdbx_seq_one_letter_code
_entity_poly.pdbx_strand_id
1 'polypeptide(L)'
;MTEVKTDYGDLEKQRKAWERLENNLKKVINLPWEKFGNIDGAKIPQSLDLVHILHRDIYEYPYLSVKSTGENKRIKRPSLHLNNGQNTVSIFYGGVNKKAEKTDDGEDKEVVTLKSSKSIPRFVNVILDYLFGKLALHHGYLYDISTSQFKRLSEMDIAHEYKLGKRSDFTASEVVEIISFIDEQIKLKPLKEIKASIIACHDFQMDLHQKKILKDCSIKDNECYFKVFDCQLSDVIEMSILNANYLGMVIDDVDSLHNAQLQPIYQMLVACREITKTRFFVSKSGTRTGKGLRHKVISSIFDTKHVNLDELSNKATAAMAWAGFDGGEMLLVTESGEIGKSLERYLKILATESTYRGRGIGQNYADINLTGVLSIDSNEKVLFSSEMNSRAVNIAFKNRPKGETDSERESIFAPYWEAFTEQRVSETSREATALAGVAALYSSFVYWRQNKFKFNFKQVEMDNFSSDHFDFDDVQIYIIEEHIKGNKTIIKTDEVQKLLKETYYGAGSPKRRKEALDIIGYFETTRKLPTFEGERRTFRVIAIGNPRRASKAVAAFLESMYEPP
;
A
#
# COMPACT_ATOMS: atom_id res chain seq x y z
N MET A 1 4.84 -15.11 51.16
CA MET A 1 6.07 -14.78 50.43
C MET A 1 6.22 -15.80 49.32
N THR A 2 5.72 -15.47 48.14
CA THR A 2 5.92 -16.26 46.92
C THR A 2 7.33 -15.95 46.43
N GLU A 3 8.23 -16.93 46.47
CA GLU A 3 9.55 -16.82 45.86
C GLU A 3 9.38 -16.54 44.37
N VAL A 4 9.66 -15.29 43.96
CA VAL A 4 9.89 -14.95 42.56
C VAL A 4 11.24 -15.58 42.21
N LYS A 5 11.23 -16.80 41.66
CA LYS A 5 12.40 -17.36 40.99
C LYS A 5 12.61 -16.57 39.71
N THR A 6 13.42 -15.52 39.77
CA THR A 6 13.95 -14.86 38.58
C THR A 6 14.82 -15.88 37.85
N ASP A 7 14.47 -16.21 36.60
CA ASP A 7 15.27 -17.11 35.77
C ASP A 7 16.63 -16.43 35.49
N TYR A 8 17.72 -17.03 36.00
CA TYR A 8 19.08 -16.54 35.79
C TYR A 8 19.43 -16.37 34.30
N GLY A 9 18.80 -17.14 33.41
CA GLY A 9 18.97 -17.02 31.96
C GLY A 9 18.44 -15.69 31.41
N ASP A 10 17.35 -15.16 31.96
CA ASP A 10 16.75 -13.91 31.51
C ASP A 10 17.52 -12.68 31.99
N LEU A 11 18.08 -12.74 33.21
CA LEU A 11 18.97 -11.68 33.72
C LEU A 11 20.24 -11.54 32.88
N GLU A 12 20.85 -12.65 32.45
CA GLU A 12 22.05 -12.62 31.60
C GLU A 12 21.73 -12.07 30.19
N LYS A 13 20.57 -12.42 29.62
CA LYS A 13 20.09 -11.83 28.35
C LYS A 13 19.87 -10.31 28.50
N GLN A 14 19.29 -9.85 29.60
CA GLN A 14 19.12 -8.43 29.88
C GLN A 14 20.46 -7.72 30.06
N ARG A 15 21.42 -8.32 30.78
CA ARG A 15 22.77 -7.75 30.95
C ARG A 15 23.46 -7.51 29.61
N LYS A 16 23.44 -8.50 28.72
CA LYS A 16 24.01 -8.36 27.36
C LYS A 16 23.37 -7.23 26.56
N ALA A 17 22.06 -7.02 26.72
CA ALA A 17 21.36 -5.92 26.06
C ALA A 17 21.79 -4.54 26.61
N TRP A 18 21.98 -4.40 27.94
CA TRP A 18 22.50 -3.18 28.55
C TRP A 18 23.91 -2.86 28.07
N GLU A 19 24.80 -3.86 28.12
CA GLU A 19 26.20 -3.72 27.67
C GLU A 19 26.29 -3.32 26.20
N ARG A 20 25.45 -3.92 25.33
CA ARG A 20 25.37 -3.54 23.92
C ARG A 20 24.96 -2.08 23.75
N LEU A 21 23.90 -1.64 24.43
CA LEU A 21 23.41 -0.26 24.34
C LEU A 21 24.44 0.74 24.89
N GLU A 22 25.07 0.46 26.04
CA GLU A 22 26.13 1.28 26.61
C GLU A 22 27.33 1.44 25.66
N ASN A 23 27.77 0.34 25.05
CA ASN A 23 28.89 0.36 24.13
C ASN A 23 28.56 1.12 22.85
N ASN A 24 27.34 0.95 22.32
CA ASN A 24 26.87 1.69 21.15
C ASN A 24 26.77 3.20 21.47
N LEU A 25 26.17 3.57 22.61
CA LEU A 25 26.05 4.96 23.04
C LEU A 25 27.42 5.64 23.17
N LYS A 26 28.40 4.99 23.81
CA LYS A 26 29.77 5.52 23.93
C LYS A 26 30.43 5.74 22.57
N LYS A 27 30.22 4.82 21.62
CA LYS A 27 30.75 5.00 20.25
C LYS A 27 30.12 6.22 19.58
N VAL A 28 28.81 6.39 19.70
CA VAL A 28 28.06 7.51 19.09
C VAL A 28 28.45 8.87 19.68
N ILE A 29 28.62 8.96 21.00
CA ILE A 29 29.04 10.21 21.66
C ILE A 29 30.41 10.68 21.11
N ASN A 30 31.31 9.75 20.78
CA ASN A 30 32.65 10.03 20.29
C ASN A 30 32.77 10.13 18.76
N LEU A 31 31.66 10.18 18.03
CA LEU A 31 31.70 10.39 16.57
C LEU A 31 32.19 11.80 16.21
N PRO A 32 32.78 11.98 15.01
CA PRO A 32 33.23 13.28 14.52
C PRO A 32 32.03 14.15 14.10
N TRP A 33 31.25 14.62 15.06
CA TRP A 33 30.02 15.39 14.84
C TRP A 33 30.26 16.72 14.09
N GLU A 34 31.49 17.23 14.06
CA GLU A 34 31.91 18.34 13.21
C GLU A 34 31.76 18.05 11.71
N LYS A 35 31.71 16.77 11.32
CA LYS A 35 31.51 16.33 9.92
C LYS A 35 30.03 16.16 9.55
N PHE A 36 29.12 16.25 10.52
CA PHE A 36 27.68 16.00 10.32
C PHE A 36 26.93 17.13 9.58
N GLY A 37 27.63 18.10 8.95
CA GLY A 37 27.06 19.07 8.00
C GLY A 37 25.98 20.04 8.53
N ASN A 38 25.47 19.84 9.74
CA ASN A 38 24.41 20.61 10.38
C ASN A 38 24.99 21.45 11.53
N ILE A 39 24.63 22.73 11.58
CA ILE A 39 25.15 23.70 12.58
C ILE A 39 24.82 23.31 14.02
N ASP A 40 23.72 22.57 14.22
CA ASP A 40 23.28 22.09 15.53
C ASP A 40 23.86 20.72 15.90
N GLY A 41 24.73 20.14 15.06
CA GLY A 41 25.33 18.81 15.27
C GLY A 41 26.06 18.66 16.60
N ALA A 42 26.66 19.74 17.13
CA ALA A 42 27.34 19.73 18.43
C ALA A 42 26.39 19.48 19.62
N LYS A 43 25.08 19.73 19.49
CA LYS A 43 24.07 19.46 20.54
C LYS A 43 23.79 17.97 20.71
N ILE A 44 24.06 17.16 19.69
CA ILE A 44 23.77 15.73 19.69
C ILE A 44 24.61 15.00 20.76
N PRO A 45 25.96 15.04 20.74
CA PRO A 45 26.76 14.37 21.76
C PRO A 45 26.51 14.95 23.16
N GLN A 46 26.28 16.27 23.29
CA GLN A 46 25.96 16.90 24.57
C GLN A 46 24.66 16.37 25.19
N SER A 47 23.64 16.12 24.35
CA SER A 47 22.37 15.55 24.81
C SER A 47 22.51 14.06 25.14
N LEU A 48 23.29 13.32 24.36
CA LEU A 48 23.53 11.89 24.58
C LEU A 48 24.37 11.61 25.83
N ASP A 49 25.26 12.52 26.24
CA ASP A 49 26.09 12.38 27.44
C ASP A 49 25.27 12.34 28.75
N LEU A 50 24.04 12.89 28.72
CA LEU A 50 23.10 12.85 29.83
C LEU A 50 22.32 11.52 29.94
N VAL A 51 22.53 10.59 29.00
CA VAL A 51 21.85 9.29 28.96
C VAL A 51 22.60 8.27 29.80
N HIS A 52 21.92 7.72 30.80
CA HIS A 52 22.44 6.65 31.65
C HIS A 52 21.55 5.42 31.59
N ILE A 53 22.13 4.28 31.16
CA ILE A 53 21.44 2.99 31.12
C ILE A 53 21.29 2.48 32.56
N LEU A 54 20.05 2.12 32.95
CA LEU A 54 19.76 1.56 34.26
C LEU A 54 19.83 0.05 34.24
N HIS A 55 20.58 -0.50 35.17
CA HIS A 55 20.69 -1.94 35.41
C HIS A 55 19.60 -2.36 36.38
N ARG A 56 19.30 -3.66 36.47
CA ARG A 56 18.35 -4.21 37.45
C ARG A 56 19.09 -5.09 38.45
N ASP A 57 18.70 -5.00 39.71
CA ASP A 57 19.21 -5.90 40.76
C ASP A 57 18.43 -7.23 40.76
N ILE A 58 18.79 -8.13 41.67
CA ILE A 58 18.12 -9.44 41.84
C ILE A 58 16.63 -9.32 42.20
N TYR A 59 16.16 -8.14 42.59
CA TYR A 59 14.76 -7.84 42.89
C TYR A 59 14.10 -7.01 41.78
N GLU A 60 14.73 -6.96 40.60
CA GLU A 60 14.31 -6.21 39.40
C GLU A 60 14.25 -4.69 39.57
N TYR A 61 14.81 -4.13 40.66
CA TYR A 61 14.78 -2.69 40.85
C TYR A 61 15.83 -1.98 40.00
N PRO A 62 15.45 -0.92 39.27
CA PRO A 62 16.37 -0.17 38.44
C PRO A 62 17.36 0.64 39.31
N TYR A 63 18.64 0.51 39.00
CA TYR A 63 19.72 1.26 39.62
C TYR A 63 20.73 1.76 38.57
N LEU A 64 21.44 2.82 38.93
CA LEU A 64 22.58 3.34 38.17
C LEU A 64 23.87 2.87 38.85
N SER A 65 24.70 2.13 38.12
CA SER A 65 26.04 1.77 38.59
C SER A 65 27.00 2.94 38.38
N VAL A 66 27.48 3.53 39.47
CA VAL A 66 28.40 4.66 39.41
C VAL A 66 29.84 4.15 39.48
N LYS A 67 30.45 3.94 38.31
CA LYS A 67 31.80 3.36 38.18
C LYS A 67 32.89 4.07 38.99
N SER A 68 32.73 5.36 39.26
CA SER A 68 33.73 6.17 39.98
C SER A 68 33.75 5.93 41.49
N THR A 69 32.64 5.50 42.10
CA THR A 69 32.54 5.21 43.53
C THR A 69 32.26 3.75 43.83
N GLY A 70 31.90 2.96 42.81
CA GLY A 70 31.44 1.57 42.97
C GLY A 70 30.03 1.47 43.58
N GLU A 71 29.35 2.60 43.85
CA GLU A 71 28.02 2.62 44.44
C GLU A 71 26.91 2.41 43.40
N ASN A 72 25.88 1.64 43.77
CA ASN A 72 24.66 1.49 42.99
C ASN A 72 23.58 2.44 43.54
N LYS A 73 23.21 3.46 42.76
CA LYS A 73 22.16 4.43 43.12
C LYS A 73 20.81 3.94 42.60
N ARG A 74 19.88 3.61 43.51
CA ARG A 74 18.52 3.20 43.14
C ARG A 74 17.73 4.35 42.51
N ILE A 75 17.11 4.08 41.37
CA ILE A 75 16.30 5.07 40.63
C ILE A 75 14.84 4.69 40.73
N LYS A 76 14.06 5.44 41.52
CA LYS A 76 12.63 5.14 41.70
C LYS A 76 11.79 5.43 40.45
N ARG A 77 12.20 6.40 39.63
CA ARG A 77 11.46 6.85 38.45
C ARG A 77 12.42 7.01 37.27
N PRO A 78 12.55 6.00 36.40
CA PRO A 78 13.26 6.13 35.14
C PRO A 78 12.69 7.27 34.29
N SER A 79 13.54 7.87 33.47
CA SER A 79 13.16 8.95 32.57
C SER A 79 12.52 8.44 31.27
N LEU A 80 12.92 7.25 30.82
CA LEU A 80 12.43 6.60 29.60
C LEU A 80 12.53 5.07 29.72
N HIS A 81 11.66 4.36 29.00
CA HIS A 81 11.75 2.92 28.79
C HIS A 81 11.87 2.63 27.30
N LEU A 82 12.85 1.81 26.92
CA LEU A 82 13.09 1.34 25.57
C LEU A 82 12.63 -0.12 25.45
N ASN A 83 12.06 -0.47 24.30
CA ASN A 83 11.62 -1.82 23.97
C ASN A 83 11.93 -2.11 22.49
N ASN A 84 12.68 -3.17 22.21
CA ASN A 84 13.03 -3.62 20.86
C ASN A 84 12.33 -4.94 20.47
N GLY A 85 11.32 -5.34 21.24
CA GLY A 85 10.54 -6.56 21.07
C GLY A 85 11.16 -7.83 21.67
N GLN A 86 12.46 -7.82 21.97
CA GLN A 86 13.15 -8.93 22.64
C GLN A 86 13.55 -8.58 24.08
N ASN A 87 13.89 -7.31 24.32
CA ASN A 87 14.45 -6.82 25.57
C ASN A 87 13.80 -5.47 25.94
N THR A 88 13.80 -5.17 27.24
CA THR A 88 13.40 -3.86 27.76
C THR A 88 14.52 -3.25 28.60
N VAL A 89 14.73 -1.94 28.44
CA VAL A 89 15.77 -1.21 29.17
C VAL A 89 15.21 0.11 29.69
N SER A 90 15.57 0.45 30.91
CA SER A 90 15.20 1.71 31.55
C SER A 90 16.36 2.69 31.46
N ILE A 91 16.06 3.97 31.24
CA ILE A 91 17.04 5.04 31.07
C ILE A 91 16.80 6.10 32.13
N PHE A 92 17.87 6.63 32.71
CA PHE A 92 17.87 7.88 33.45
C PHE A 92 18.50 8.98 32.58
N TYR A 93 17.82 10.12 32.49
CA TYR A 93 18.27 11.28 31.73
C TYR A 93 18.54 12.47 32.66
N GLY A 94 19.81 12.79 32.86
CA GLY A 94 20.21 13.84 33.80
C GLY A 94 21.68 13.79 34.17
N GLY A 95 22.15 14.83 34.86
CA GLY A 95 23.56 14.92 35.27
C GLY A 95 23.87 14.06 36.49
N VAL A 96 25.05 13.43 36.47
CA VAL A 96 25.65 12.73 37.61
C VAL A 96 26.76 13.61 38.16
N ASN A 97 26.52 14.26 39.31
CA ASN A 97 27.49 15.15 39.93
C ASN A 97 28.15 14.48 41.13
N LYS A 98 29.41 14.82 41.38
CA LYS A 98 30.12 14.43 42.61
C LYS A 98 30.09 15.59 43.60
N LYS A 99 29.84 15.30 44.86
CA LYS A 99 30.04 16.24 45.97
C LYS A 99 30.82 15.52 47.08
N ALA A 100 31.77 16.22 47.69
CA ALA A 100 32.34 15.77 48.95
C ALA A 100 31.34 16.09 50.07
N GLU A 101 30.93 15.07 50.83
CA GLU A 101 30.18 15.24 52.07
C GLU A 101 31.07 14.82 53.24
N LYS A 102 31.09 15.62 54.31
CA LYS A 102 31.78 15.25 55.55
C LYS A 102 30.97 14.19 56.27
N THR A 103 31.63 13.08 56.59
CA THR A 103 31.09 12.06 57.48
C THR A 103 31.06 12.58 58.93
N ASP A 104 30.28 11.92 59.79
CA ASP A 104 30.16 12.26 61.21
C ASP A 104 31.53 12.19 61.94
N ASP A 105 32.50 11.45 61.38
CA ASP A 105 33.88 11.31 61.87
C ASP A 105 34.85 12.35 61.27
N GLY A 106 34.37 13.28 60.44
CA GLY A 106 35.16 14.37 59.86
C GLY A 106 35.95 14.02 58.59
N GLU A 107 35.83 12.79 58.08
CA GLU A 107 36.43 12.37 56.79
C GLU A 107 35.54 12.79 55.61
N ASP A 108 36.15 13.31 54.54
CA ASP A 108 35.45 13.65 53.30
C ASP A 108 35.12 12.37 52.51
N LYS A 109 33.82 12.08 52.34
CA LYS A 109 33.34 11.00 51.47
C LYS A 109 32.81 11.58 50.16
N GLU A 110 33.27 11.06 49.02
CA GLU A 110 32.64 11.39 47.73
C GLU A 110 31.24 10.78 47.67
N VAL A 111 30.23 11.64 47.64
CA VAL A 111 28.82 11.26 47.46
C VAL A 111 28.35 11.69 46.08
N VAL A 112 27.74 10.75 45.37
CA VAL A 112 27.18 11.00 44.04
C VAL A 112 25.78 11.59 44.18
N THR A 113 25.52 12.71 43.51
CA THR A 113 24.19 13.35 43.46
C THR A 113 23.65 13.31 42.03
N LEU A 114 22.37 12.95 41.89
CA LEU A 114 21.71 12.84 40.60
C LEU A 114 20.79 14.03 40.39
N LYS A 115 20.92 14.71 39.25
CA LYS A 115 20.07 15.83 38.86
C LYS A 115 19.32 15.46 37.58
N SER A 116 18.07 15.03 37.72
CA SER A 116 17.20 14.77 36.58
C SER A 116 17.04 16.02 35.72
N SER A 117 17.15 15.85 34.42
CA SER A 117 16.79 16.90 33.46
C SER A 117 15.27 17.02 33.36
N LYS A 118 14.78 18.23 33.06
CA LYS A 118 13.34 18.53 32.97
C LYS A 118 12.65 17.87 31.77
N SER A 119 13.37 17.71 30.65
CA SER A 119 12.84 17.13 29.42
C SER A 119 13.94 16.45 28.62
N ILE A 120 13.61 15.31 28.00
CA ILE A 120 14.47 14.62 27.03
C ILE A 120 14.21 15.22 25.64
N PRO A 121 15.24 15.68 24.91
CA PRO A 121 15.08 16.10 23.53
C PRO A 121 14.52 14.94 22.68
N ARG A 122 13.58 15.24 21.78
CA ARG A 122 12.83 14.19 21.06
C ARG A 122 13.71 13.33 20.14
N PHE A 123 14.73 13.91 19.52
CA PHE A 123 15.65 13.18 18.66
C PHE A 123 16.50 12.14 19.42
N VAL A 124 16.75 12.35 20.72
CA VAL A 124 17.50 11.39 21.56
C VAL A 124 16.77 10.06 21.61
N ASN A 125 15.44 10.06 21.70
CA ASN A 125 14.66 8.82 21.71
C ASN A 125 14.84 8.01 20.43
N VAL A 126 14.90 8.66 19.26
CA VAL A 126 15.10 7.99 17.96
C VAL A 126 16.48 7.34 17.90
N ILE A 127 17.52 8.08 18.31
CA ILE A 127 18.89 7.57 18.37
C ILE A 127 18.93 6.36 19.30
N LEU A 128 18.35 6.45 20.50
CA LEU A 128 18.37 5.33 21.45
C LEU A 128 17.63 4.10 20.93
N ASP A 129 16.48 4.27 20.28
CA ASP A 129 15.74 3.16 19.67
C ASP A 129 16.54 2.50 18.53
N TYR A 130 17.29 3.26 17.74
CA TYR A 130 18.24 2.72 16.75
C TYR A 130 19.42 1.98 17.40
N LEU A 131 20.09 2.57 18.40
CA LEU A 131 21.22 1.94 19.08
C LEU A 131 20.84 0.69 19.87
N PHE A 132 19.60 0.65 20.37
CA PHE A 132 19.02 -0.49 21.08
C PHE A 132 18.57 -1.63 20.14
N GLY A 133 18.48 -1.35 18.83
CA GLY A 133 18.09 -2.31 17.81
C GLY A 133 16.58 -2.48 17.65
N LYS A 134 15.77 -1.52 18.12
CA LYS A 134 14.36 -1.40 17.74
C LYS A 134 14.25 -0.93 16.29
N LEU A 135 15.08 0.04 15.91
CA LEU A 135 15.18 0.53 14.53
C LEU A 135 16.40 -0.06 13.83
N ALA A 136 16.30 -0.21 12.51
CA ALA A 136 17.41 -0.59 11.65
C ALA A 136 17.38 0.21 10.34
N LEU A 137 18.56 0.62 9.87
CA LEU A 137 18.72 1.20 8.55
C LEU A 137 19.03 0.07 7.56
N HIS A 138 18.25 -0.01 6.48
CA HIS A 138 18.42 -1.04 5.47
C HIS A 138 18.13 -0.46 4.08
N HIS A 139 19.09 -0.57 3.16
CA HIS A 139 19.03 0.04 1.83
C HIS A 139 18.62 1.54 1.85
N GLY A 140 19.11 2.30 2.83
CA GLY A 140 18.84 3.73 2.97
C GLY A 140 17.46 4.09 3.54
N TYR A 141 16.69 3.10 4.02
CA TYR A 141 15.40 3.33 4.68
C TYR A 141 15.42 2.86 6.12
N LEU A 142 14.71 3.59 6.98
CA LEU A 142 14.57 3.27 8.39
C LEU A 142 13.37 2.34 8.60
N TYR A 143 13.57 1.28 9.38
CA TYR A 143 12.54 0.30 9.71
C TYR A 143 12.42 0.14 11.21
N ASP A 144 11.19 0.06 11.71
CA ASP A 144 10.91 -0.55 13.01
C ASP A 144 10.90 -2.07 12.83
N ILE A 145 11.81 -2.75 13.54
CA ILE A 145 12.00 -4.19 13.51
C ILE A 145 11.68 -4.85 14.86
N SER A 146 10.94 -4.16 15.73
CA SER A 146 10.60 -4.65 17.07
C SER A 146 9.65 -5.85 17.03
N THR A 147 8.77 -5.94 16.04
CA THR A 147 7.86 -7.09 15.88
C THR A 147 8.39 -8.07 14.82
N SER A 148 7.66 -9.15 14.55
CA SER A 148 8.00 -10.08 13.46
C SER A 148 7.67 -9.49 12.08
N GLN A 149 6.80 -8.48 11.98
CA GLN A 149 6.52 -7.75 10.74
C GLN A 149 7.16 -6.37 10.82
N PHE A 150 8.19 -6.11 10.01
CA PHE A 150 8.82 -4.80 10.05
C PHE A 150 7.89 -3.72 9.48
N LYS A 151 8.01 -2.49 10.00
CA LYS A 151 7.35 -1.30 9.44
C LYS A 151 8.41 -0.36 8.91
N ARG A 152 8.36 -0.04 7.62
CA ARG A 152 9.16 1.06 7.08
C ARG A 152 8.61 2.37 7.64
N LEU A 153 9.47 3.22 8.17
CA LEU A 153 9.09 4.51 8.71
C LEU A 153 9.33 5.61 7.66
N SER A 154 8.28 6.37 7.33
CA SER A 154 8.41 7.62 6.59
C SER A 154 8.85 8.77 7.49
N GLU A 155 9.17 9.93 6.90
CA GLU A 155 9.39 11.14 7.69
C GLU A 155 8.16 11.51 8.54
N MET A 156 6.96 11.25 8.03
CA MET A 156 5.71 11.51 8.73
C MET A 156 5.50 10.54 9.91
N ASP A 157 5.81 9.25 9.74
CA ASP A 157 5.81 8.27 10.82
C ASP A 157 6.76 8.69 11.94
N ILE A 158 8.00 9.03 11.59
CA ILE A 158 9.02 9.45 12.58
C ILE A 158 8.57 10.73 13.29
N ALA A 159 8.02 11.71 12.56
CA ALA A 159 7.51 12.93 13.14
C ALA A 159 6.37 12.68 14.12
N HIS A 160 5.47 11.75 13.80
CA HIS A 160 4.34 11.40 14.64
C HIS A 160 4.76 10.58 15.87
N GLU A 161 5.44 9.45 15.67
CA GLU A 161 5.81 8.49 16.71
C GLU A 161 6.73 9.13 17.77
N TYR A 162 7.68 9.96 17.34
CA TYR A 162 8.63 10.63 18.24
C TYR A 162 8.25 12.07 18.58
N LYS A 163 7.09 12.54 18.11
CA LYS A 163 6.55 13.89 18.37
C LYS A 163 7.54 14.99 17.94
N LEU A 164 8.17 14.82 16.78
CA LEU A 164 9.06 15.83 16.19
C LEU A 164 8.21 16.90 15.48
N GLY A 165 7.87 17.95 16.22
CA GLY A 165 7.16 19.13 15.70
C GLY A 165 8.09 20.33 15.48
N LYS A 166 7.50 21.49 15.15
CA LYS A 166 8.21 22.76 14.89
C LYS A 166 9.11 23.28 16.02
N ARG A 167 8.93 22.79 17.25
CA ARG A 167 9.72 23.19 18.44
C ARG A 167 10.85 22.20 18.77
N SER A 168 11.03 21.17 17.96
CA SER A 168 12.10 20.19 18.14
C SER A 168 13.40 20.77 17.60
N ASP A 169 14.53 20.39 18.20
CA ASP A 169 15.85 20.82 17.73
C ASP A 169 16.15 20.34 16.30
N PHE A 170 15.58 19.19 15.90
CA PHE A 170 15.71 18.59 14.58
C PHE A 170 14.35 18.18 14.02
N THR A 171 14.17 18.39 12.72
CA THR A 171 13.05 17.85 11.93
C THR A 171 13.18 16.35 11.72
N ALA A 172 12.12 15.67 11.27
CA ALA A 172 12.19 14.24 11.00
C ALA A 172 13.21 13.88 9.90
N SER A 173 13.33 14.72 8.86
CA SER A 173 14.32 14.54 7.79
C SER A 173 15.75 14.63 8.34
N GLU A 174 16.05 15.67 9.14
CA GLU A 174 17.36 15.80 9.80
C GLU A 174 17.65 14.66 10.77
N VAL A 175 16.63 14.12 11.46
CA VAL A 175 16.82 12.94 12.31
C VAL A 175 17.17 11.69 11.49
N VAL A 176 16.58 11.50 10.31
CA VAL A 176 16.98 10.40 9.40
C VAL A 176 18.42 10.58 8.93
N GLU A 177 18.85 11.82 8.67
CA GLU A 177 20.25 12.14 8.36
C GLU A 177 21.19 11.82 9.53
N ILE A 178 20.79 12.15 10.77
CA ILE A 178 21.55 11.78 11.98
C ILE A 178 21.73 10.26 12.06
N ILE A 179 20.65 9.49 11.89
CA ILE A 179 20.73 8.02 11.93
C ILE A 179 21.60 7.48 10.80
N SER A 180 21.49 8.05 9.60
CA SER A 180 22.30 7.64 8.45
C SER A 180 23.79 7.91 8.70
N PHE A 181 24.13 9.09 9.22
CA PHE A 181 25.49 9.42 9.62
C PHE A 181 26.03 8.46 10.68
N ILE A 182 25.23 8.14 11.71
CA ILE A 182 25.62 7.14 12.71
C ILE A 182 25.89 5.79 12.03
N ASP A 183 24.94 5.29 11.23
CA ASP A 183 25.04 3.98 10.57
C ASP A 183 26.31 3.87 9.70
N GLU A 184 26.64 4.90 8.93
CA GLU A 184 27.85 4.96 8.12
C GLU A 184 29.14 4.80 8.93
N GLN A 185 29.19 5.39 10.14
CA GLN A 185 30.37 5.38 10.99
C GLN A 185 30.51 4.09 11.83
N ILE A 186 29.41 3.57 12.39
CA ILE A 186 29.47 2.44 13.35
C ILE A 186 28.96 1.12 12.79
N LYS A 187 28.20 1.12 11.68
CA LYS A 187 27.67 -0.06 10.96
C LYS A 187 27.04 -1.09 11.89
N LEU A 188 26.01 -0.67 12.63
CA LEU A 188 25.33 -1.57 13.57
C LEU A 188 24.64 -2.71 12.82
N LYS A 189 24.90 -3.94 13.26
CA LYS A 189 24.14 -5.08 12.78
C LYS A 189 22.71 -5.01 13.36
N PRO A 190 21.66 -5.12 12.51
CA PRO A 190 20.29 -5.23 12.96
C PRO A 190 20.13 -6.35 13.99
N LEU A 191 19.24 -6.16 14.97
CA LEU A 191 18.95 -7.18 15.97
C LEU A 191 18.23 -8.40 15.37
N LYS A 192 17.36 -8.14 14.39
CA LYS A 192 16.67 -9.15 13.60
C LYS A 192 17.10 -9.06 12.14
N GLU A 193 17.21 -10.22 11.49
CA GLU A 193 17.42 -10.29 10.05
C GLU A 193 16.18 -9.79 9.30
N ILE A 194 16.35 -8.78 8.44
CA ILE A 194 15.26 -8.18 7.67
C ILE A 194 15.05 -8.98 6.39
N LYS A 195 13.94 -9.70 6.30
CA LYS A 195 13.50 -10.47 5.14
C LYS A 195 12.51 -9.66 4.32
N ALA A 196 13.05 -8.71 3.55
CA ALA A 196 12.30 -7.65 2.88
C ALA A 196 11.25 -8.12 1.85
N SER A 197 11.37 -9.36 1.36
CA SER A 197 10.55 -9.92 0.28
C SER A 197 9.91 -11.25 0.63
N ILE A 198 9.82 -11.54 1.94
CA ILE A 198 9.23 -12.77 2.46
C ILE A 198 7.93 -12.43 3.18
N ILE A 199 6.89 -13.18 2.86
CA ILE A 199 5.64 -13.22 3.60
C ILE A 199 5.68 -14.47 4.46
N ALA A 200 5.69 -14.30 5.78
CA ALA A 200 5.71 -15.41 6.71
C ALA A 200 4.30 -15.74 7.19
N CYS A 201 3.96 -17.01 7.13
CA CYS A 201 2.75 -17.58 7.70
C CYS A 201 3.13 -18.52 8.86
N HIS A 202 2.15 -19.22 9.44
CA HIS A 202 2.37 -20.03 10.64
C HIS A 202 3.40 -21.15 10.41
N ASP A 203 3.22 -21.92 9.33
CA ASP A 203 4.01 -23.11 8.98
C ASP A 203 4.66 -23.03 7.59
N PHE A 204 4.51 -21.91 6.87
CA PHE A 204 5.11 -21.73 5.55
C PHE A 204 5.51 -20.27 5.30
N GLN A 205 6.36 -20.06 4.30
CA GLN A 205 6.78 -18.74 3.85
C GLN A 205 6.68 -18.63 2.33
N MET A 206 6.26 -17.47 1.83
CA MET A 206 6.33 -17.13 0.41
C MET A 206 7.54 -16.21 0.18
N ASP A 207 8.57 -16.74 -0.46
CA ASP A 207 9.74 -15.99 -0.88
C ASP A 207 9.50 -15.44 -2.29
N LEU A 208 9.20 -14.14 -2.35
CA LEU A 208 8.87 -13.47 -3.60
C LEU A 208 10.10 -13.18 -4.46
N HIS A 209 11.26 -13.02 -3.83
CA HIS A 209 12.53 -12.78 -4.51
C HIS A 209 13.04 -14.06 -5.19
N GLN A 210 13.10 -15.16 -4.44
CA GLN A 210 13.48 -16.47 -4.97
C GLN A 210 12.35 -17.16 -5.74
N LYS A 211 11.13 -16.61 -5.68
CA LYS A 211 9.93 -17.12 -6.34
C LYS A 211 9.61 -18.56 -5.90
N LYS A 212 9.62 -18.79 -4.58
CA LYS A 212 9.35 -20.10 -3.96
C LYS A 212 8.33 -20.01 -2.83
N ILE A 213 7.65 -21.12 -2.59
CA ILE A 213 6.90 -21.37 -1.36
C ILE A 213 7.74 -22.36 -0.54
N LEU A 214 8.17 -21.93 0.63
CA LEU A 214 8.95 -22.72 1.59
C LEU A 214 7.97 -23.32 2.61
N LYS A 215 7.90 -24.65 2.66
CA LYS A 215 7.04 -25.38 3.60
C LYS A 215 7.78 -25.67 4.90
N ASP A 216 7.04 -25.99 5.95
CA ASP A 216 7.56 -26.38 7.27
C ASP A 216 8.52 -25.31 7.85
N CYS A 217 8.21 -24.03 7.58
CA CYS A 217 9.01 -22.88 7.95
C CYS A 217 8.20 -21.94 8.83
N SER A 218 8.46 -21.98 10.14
CA SER A 218 7.81 -21.10 11.11
C SER A 218 8.46 -19.70 11.16
N ILE A 219 7.70 -18.75 11.71
CA ILE A 219 8.20 -17.43 12.10
C ILE A 219 9.26 -17.60 13.19
N LYS A 220 10.39 -16.88 13.09
CA LYS A 220 11.48 -16.92 14.08
C LYS A 220 11.67 -15.57 14.77
N ASP A 221 12.03 -15.61 16.05
CA ASP A 221 12.21 -14.40 16.88
C ASP A 221 13.37 -13.49 16.43
N ASN A 222 14.36 -14.05 15.76
CA ASN A 222 15.55 -13.35 15.26
C ASN A 222 15.40 -12.88 13.80
N GLU A 223 14.23 -13.03 13.21
CA GLU A 223 13.90 -12.59 11.85
C GLU A 223 12.72 -11.60 11.89
N CYS A 224 12.64 -10.70 10.94
CA CYS A 224 11.44 -9.92 10.67
C CYS A 224 11.14 -9.93 9.17
N TYR A 225 9.85 -9.95 8.83
CA TYR A 225 9.34 -10.22 7.50
C TYR A 225 8.54 -9.03 6.98
N PHE A 226 8.35 -8.98 5.66
CA PHE A 226 7.56 -7.93 5.03
C PHE A 226 6.09 -7.98 5.48
N LYS A 227 5.52 -9.18 5.51
CA LYS A 227 4.19 -9.45 6.05
C LYS A 227 4.22 -10.69 6.92
N VAL A 228 3.41 -10.68 7.97
CA VAL A 228 3.20 -11.81 8.85
C VAL A 228 1.71 -12.07 8.99
N PHE A 229 1.29 -13.30 8.73
CA PHE A 229 -0.10 -13.74 8.90
C PHE A 229 -0.16 -15.02 9.72
N ASP A 230 -1.15 -15.14 10.61
CA ASP A 230 -1.38 -16.39 11.34
C ASP A 230 -2.31 -17.29 10.52
N CYS A 231 -1.75 -17.96 9.52
CA CYS A 231 -2.47 -18.86 8.62
C CYS A 231 -1.65 -20.12 8.38
N GLN A 232 -2.30 -21.29 8.36
CA GLN A 232 -1.67 -22.56 8.03
C GLN A 232 -1.76 -22.85 6.52
N LEU A 233 -0.78 -23.56 5.97
CA LEU A 233 -0.72 -23.85 4.54
C LEU A 233 -1.92 -24.67 4.04
N SER A 234 -2.42 -25.62 4.85
CA SER A 234 -3.60 -26.43 4.51
C SER A 234 -4.83 -25.57 4.23
N ASP A 235 -5.12 -24.64 5.15
CA ASP A 235 -6.31 -23.80 5.12
C ASP A 235 -6.21 -22.80 3.97
N VAL A 236 -5.00 -22.27 3.73
CA VAL A 236 -4.71 -21.40 2.59
C VAL A 236 -4.97 -22.12 1.27
N ILE A 237 -4.56 -23.39 1.13
CA ILE A 237 -4.79 -24.19 -0.07
C ILE A 237 -6.29 -24.40 -0.29
N GLU A 238 -7.04 -24.82 0.74
CA GLU A 238 -8.48 -25.03 0.65
C GLU A 238 -9.23 -23.74 0.26
N MET A 239 -8.94 -22.65 0.99
CA MET A 239 -9.50 -21.33 0.71
C MET A 239 -9.13 -20.82 -0.68
N SER A 240 -7.95 -21.18 -1.21
CA SER A 240 -7.51 -20.77 -2.55
C SER A 240 -8.35 -21.39 -3.67
N ILE A 241 -8.87 -22.61 -3.45
CA ILE A 241 -9.79 -23.29 -4.38
C ILE A 241 -11.13 -22.56 -4.38
N LEU A 242 -11.66 -22.23 -3.19
CA LEU A 242 -12.90 -21.48 -3.06
C LEU A 242 -12.80 -20.09 -3.72
N ASN A 243 -11.68 -19.39 -3.52
CA ASN A 243 -11.40 -18.12 -4.19
C ASN A 243 -11.31 -18.26 -5.72
N ALA A 244 -10.73 -19.35 -6.24
CA ALA A 244 -10.70 -19.60 -7.68
C ALA A 244 -12.11 -19.84 -8.27
N ASN A 245 -12.94 -20.61 -7.57
CA ASN A 245 -14.34 -20.84 -7.94
C ASN A 245 -15.14 -19.54 -7.96
N TYR A 246 -14.96 -18.72 -6.92
CA TYR A 246 -15.54 -17.38 -6.84
C TYR A 246 -15.14 -16.51 -8.04
N LEU A 247 -13.85 -16.43 -8.38
CA LEU A 247 -13.40 -15.67 -9.54
C LEU A 247 -13.99 -16.19 -10.85
N GLY A 248 -14.07 -17.51 -11.04
CA GLY A 248 -14.72 -18.11 -12.21
C GLY A 248 -16.20 -17.76 -12.31
N MET A 249 -16.88 -17.63 -11.17
CA MET A 249 -18.29 -17.24 -11.10
C MET A 249 -18.49 -15.76 -11.47
N VAL A 250 -17.65 -14.85 -10.98
CA VAL A 250 -17.92 -13.39 -11.08
C VAL A 250 -17.23 -12.69 -12.26
N ILE A 251 -16.17 -13.24 -12.84
CA ILE A 251 -15.41 -12.59 -13.91
C ILE A 251 -16.00 -12.89 -15.29
N ASP A 252 -16.09 -11.86 -16.15
CA ASP A 252 -16.81 -11.87 -17.44
C ASP A 252 -16.21 -12.86 -18.45
N ASP A 253 -14.90 -12.76 -18.66
CA ASP A 253 -14.20 -13.45 -19.72
C ASP A 253 -12.82 -13.96 -19.28
N VAL A 254 -12.21 -14.81 -20.12
CA VAL A 254 -10.92 -15.45 -19.83
C VAL A 254 -9.74 -14.48 -19.75
N ASP A 255 -9.75 -13.39 -20.53
CA ASP A 255 -8.71 -12.36 -20.49
C ASP A 255 -8.85 -11.53 -19.20
N SER A 256 -10.08 -11.21 -18.78
CA SER A 256 -10.37 -10.59 -17.48
C SER A 256 -9.96 -11.50 -16.32
N LEU A 257 -10.23 -12.80 -16.40
CA LEU A 257 -9.87 -13.78 -15.37
C LEU A 257 -8.36 -13.89 -15.23
N HIS A 258 -7.64 -13.93 -16.36
CA HIS A 258 -6.18 -13.90 -16.38
C HIS A 258 -5.63 -12.66 -15.66
N ASN A 259 -6.15 -11.47 -15.97
CA ASN A 259 -5.76 -10.22 -15.32
C ASN A 259 -6.08 -10.23 -13.82
N ALA A 260 -7.27 -10.71 -13.44
CA ALA A 260 -7.73 -10.77 -12.06
C ALA A 260 -6.90 -11.72 -11.20
N GLN A 261 -6.47 -12.85 -11.76
CA GLN A 261 -5.61 -13.83 -11.08
C GLN A 261 -4.18 -13.31 -10.88
N LEU A 262 -3.68 -12.40 -11.72
CA LEU A 262 -2.33 -11.84 -11.58
C LEU A 262 -2.26 -10.59 -10.70
N GLN A 263 -3.38 -9.94 -10.39
CA GLN A 263 -3.39 -8.69 -9.64
C GLN A 263 -2.77 -8.81 -8.23
N PRO A 264 -3.15 -9.79 -7.36
CA PRO A 264 -2.63 -9.84 -6.00
C PRO A 264 -1.11 -9.96 -5.93
N ILE A 265 -0.51 -10.87 -6.71
CA ILE A 265 0.95 -11.05 -6.71
C ILE A 265 1.69 -9.86 -7.33
N TYR A 266 1.15 -9.24 -8.37
CA TYR A 266 1.74 -8.02 -8.92
C TYR A 266 1.77 -6.91 -7.86
N GLN A 267 0.67 -6.70 -7.15
CA GLN A 267 0.57 -5.67 -6.12
C GLN A 267 1.51 -5.94 -4.95
N MET A 268 1.61 -7.19 -4.52
CA MET A 268 2.52 -7.60 -3.46
C MET A 268 4.00 -7.41 -3.84
N LEU A 269 4.39 -7.74 -5.07
CA LEU A 269 5.76 -7.50 -5.55
C LEU A 269 6.10 -6.00 -5.63
N VAL A 270 5.12 -5.14 -5.96
CA VAL A 270 5.31 -3.68 -5.91
C VAL A 270 5.44 -3.21 -4.46
N ALA A 271 4.60 -3.71 -3.57
CA ALA A 271 4.58 -3.34 -2.15
C ALA A 271 5.91 -3.65 -1.46
N CYS A 272 6.49 -4.85 -1.71
CA CYS A 272 7.81 -5.22 -1.19
C CYS A 272 8.99 -4.73 -2.05
N ARG A 273 8.73 -3.96 -3.12
CA ARG A 273 9.73 -3.33 -4.01
C ARG A 273 10.58 -4.32 -4.83
N GLU A 274 10.11 -5.55 -5.01
CA GLU A 274 10.70 -6.49 -5.98
C GLU A 274 10.49 -6.05 -7.43
N ILE A 275 9.40 -5.31 -7.70
CA ILE A 275 9.16 -4.68 -9.00
C ILE A 275 8.68 -3.23 -8.85
N THR A 276 8.82 -2.46 -9.92
CA THR A 276 8.32 -1.08 -9.97
C THR A 276 6.85 -1.01 -10.38
N LYS A 277 6.11 -0.04 -9.83
CA LYS A 277 4.73 0.27 -10.22
C LYS A 277 4.64 0.74 -11.69
N THR A 278 4.28 -0.15 -12.60
CA THR A 278 4.13 0.14 -14.05
C THR A 278 2.69 0.10 -14.53
N ARG A 279 1.81 -0.58 -13.80
CA ARG A 279 0.40 -0.84 -14.08
C ARG A 279 -0.50 -0.40 -12.92
N PHE A 280 -1.74 -0.09 -13.26
CA PHE A 280 -2.85 0.10 -12.32
C PHE A 280 -4.06 -0.72 -12.79
N PHE A 281 -4.97 -1.04 -11.88
CA PHE A 281 -6.09 -1.94 -12.15
C PHE A 281 -7.40 -1.19 -12.19
N VAL A 282 -8.26 -1.59 -13.12
CA VAL A 282 -9.60 -1.04 -13.28
C VAL A 282 -10.56 -2.20 -13.29
N SER A 283 -11.42 -2.25 -12.28
CA SER A 283 -12.48 -3.23 -12.13
C SER A 283 -13.80 -2.55 -12.45
N LYS A 284 -14.47 -3.00 -13.52
CA LYS A 284 -15.75 -2.43 -13.96
C LYS A 284 -16.83 -3.49 -14.07
N SER A 285 -18.04 -3.12 -13.65
CA SER A 285 -19.24 -3.93 -13.75
C SER A 285 -20.49 -3.09 -13.50
N GLY A 286 -21.68 -3.65 -13.77
CA GLY A 286 -22.92 -3.19 -13.14
C GLY A 286 -22.89 -3.33 -11.61
N THR A 287 -24.01 -3.01 -10.95
CA THR A 287 -24.13 -3.13 -9.48
C THR A 287 -24.21 -4.61 -9.04
N ARG A 288 -23.74 -4.89 -7.81
CA ARG A 288 -23.92 -6.19 -7.11
C ARG A 288 -23.39 -7.44 -7.84
N THR A 289 -22.25 -7.32 -8.53
CA THR A 289 -21.59 -8.41 -9.28
C THR A 289 -20.58 -9.22 -8.46
N GLY A 290 -20.42 -8.91 -7.17
CA GLY A 290 -19.38 -9.47 -6.31
C GLY A 290 -18.10 -8.64 -6.26
N LYS A 291 -17.88 -7.67 -7.16
CA LYS A 291 -16.67 -6.83 -7.24
C LYS A 291 -16.19 -6.27 -5.88
N GLY A 292 -17.10 -5.75 -5.06
CA GLY A 292 -16.76 -5.23 -3.73
C GLY A 292 -16.18 -6.29 -2.78
N LEU A 293 -16.72 -7.52 -2.79
CA LEU A 293 -16.20 -8.63 -2.00
C LEU A 293 -14.76 -8.99 -2.43
N ARG A 294 -14.49 -9.03 -3.74
CA ARG A 294 -13.13 -9.27 -4.25
C ARG A 294 -12.15 -8.20 -3.77
N HIS A 295 -12.51 -6.92 -3.85
CA HIS A 295 -11.63 -5.85 -3.40
C HIS A 295 -11.38 -5.93 -1.90
N LYS A 296 -12.40 -6.22 -1.08
CA LYS A 296 -12.24 -6.47 0.36
C LYS A 296 -11.24 -7.60 0.66
N VAL A 297 -11.36 -8.72 -0.05
CA VAL A 297 -10.46 -9.88 0.10
C VAL A 297 -9.01 -9.51 -0.26
N ILE A 298 -8.80 -8.78 -1.36
CA ILE A 298 -7.44 -8.36 -1.75
C ILE A 298 -6.90 -7.35 -0.74
N SER A 299 -7.69 -6.36 -0.32
CA SER A 299 -7.24 -5.31 0.60
C SER A 299 -6.87 -5.83 1.99
N SER A 300 -7.37 -6.99 2.43
CA SER A 300 -7.13 -7.51 3.79
C SER A 300 -5.66 -7.85 4.09
N ILE A 301 -4.83 -8.00 3.06
CA ILE A 301 -3.39 -8.28 3.18
C ILE A 301 -2.50 -7.07 2.87
N PHE A 302 -3.09 -5.92 2.53
CA PHE A 302 -2.38 -4.70 2.18
C PHE A 302 -2.70 -3.55 3.14
N ASP A 303 -1.73 -2.66 3.36
CA ASP A 303 -2.04 -1.33 3.90
C ASP A 303 -2.76 -0.51 2.82
N THR A 304 -4.09 -0.62 2.83
CA THR A 304 -4.97 -0.04 1.81
C THR A 304 -5.38 1.37 2.22
N LYS A 305 -5.14 2.33 1.33
CA LYS A 305 -5.59 3.72 1.49
C LYS A 305 -6.74 3.98 0.52
N HIS A 306 -7.89 4.33 1.06
CA HIS A 306 -9.05 4.72 0.26
C HIS A 306 -8.84 6.13 -0.29
N VAL A 307 -9.01 6.28 -1.59
CA VAL A 307 -8.77 7.54 -2.31
C VAL A 307 -10.11 8.23 -2.56
N ASN A 308 -10.32 9.34 -1.87
CA ASN A 308 -11.40 10.27 -2.19
C ASN A 308 -10.89 11.32 -3.20
N LEU A 309 -11.34 11.21 -4.46
CA LEU A 309 -10.91 12.10 -5.53
C LEU A 309 -11.38 13.55 -5.33
N ASP A 310 -12.51 13.76 -4.65
CA ASP A 310 -13.04 15.09 -4.40
C ASP A 310 -12.17 15.87 -3.40
N GLU A 311 -11.67 15.19 -2.37
CA GLU A 311 -10.75 15.80 -1.39
C GLU A 311 -9.41 16.22 -2.01
N LEU A 312 -8.92 15.48 -3.00
CA LEU A 312 -7.70 15.84 -3.74
C LEU A 312 -7.89 17.07 -4.62
N SER A 313 -9.12 17.33 -5.06
CA SER A 313 -9.47 18.50 -5.86
C SER A 313 -9.59 19.79 -5.02
N ASN A 314 -9.82 19.65 -3.71
CA ASN A 314 -10.05 20.77 -2.81
C ASN A 314 -8.72 21.39 -2.34
N LYS A 315 -8.43 22.62 -2.77
CA LYS A 315 -7.18 23.34 -2.44
C LYS A 315 -6.91 23.48 -0.93
N ALA A 316 -7.94 23.50 -0.08
CA ALA A 316 -7.77 23.66 1.36
C ALA A 316 -7.32 22.36 2.06
N THR A 317 -7.78 21.21 1.58
CA THR A 317 -7.58 19.89 2.21
C THR A 317 -6.64 18.99 1.43
N ALA A 318 -6.33 19.30 0.17
CA ALA A 318 -5.56 18.44 -0.72
C ALA A 318 -4.22 17.99 -0.11
N ALA A 319 -3.45 18.90 0.52
CA ALA A 319 -2.17 18.54 1.13
C ALA A 319 -2.30 17.49 2.26
N MET A 320 -3.41 17.53 3.01
CA MET A 320 -3.73 16.55 4.05
C MET A 320 -4.26 15.24 3.45
N ALA A 321 -5.07 15.32 2.39
CA ALA A 321 -5.52 14.15 1.65
C ALA A 321 -4.35 13.37 1.06
N TRP A 322 -3.38 14.07 0.43
CA TRP A 322 -2.14 13.46 -0.05
C TRP A 322 -1.36 12.79 1.08
N ALA A 323 -1.17 13.48 2.22
CA ALA A 323 -0.51 12.90 3.38
C ALA A 323 -1.14 11.58 3.87
N GLY A 324 -2.46 11.43 3.74
CA GLY A 324 -3.16 10.19 4.09
C GLY A 324 -2.77 8.97 3.26
N PHE A 325 -2.11 9.16 2.12
CA PHE A 325 -1.67 8.07 1.24
C PHE A 325 -0.25 7.59 1.50
N ASP A 326 0.48 8.25 2.42
CA ASP A 326 1.85 7.89 2.74
C ASP A 326 1.98 6.43 3.18
N GLY A 327 2.94 5.72 2.60
CA GLY A 327 3.22 4.32 2.92
C GLY A 327 2.21 3.31 2.38
N GLY A 328 1.12 3.75 1.73
CA GLY A 328 0.08 2.86 1.21
C GLY A 328 0.61 1.85 0.18
N GLU A 329 0.20 0.60 0.33
CA GLU A 329 0.55 -0.51 -0.58
C GLU A 329 -0.51 -0.68 -1.69
N MET A 330 -1.76 -0.39 -1.34
CA MET A 330 -2.91 -0.34 -2.25
C MET A 330 -3.60 1.01 -2.15
N LEU A 331 -3.81 1.66 -3.29
CA LEU A 331 -4.58 2.90 -3.39
C LEU A 331 -5.91 2.54 -4.03
N LEU A 332 -6.99 2.51 -3.25
CA LEU A 332 -8.29 2.04 -3.71
C LEU A 332 -9.24 3.22 -3.92
N VAL A 333 -9.65 3.43 -5.16
CA VAL A 333 -10.73 4.37 -5.51
C VAL A 333 -12.04 3.58 -5.57
N THR A 334 -12.98 3.88 -4.70
CA THR A 334 -14.34 3.28 -4.70
C THR A 334 -15.36 4.33 -5.10
N GLU A 335 -16.33 3.94 -5.93
CA GLU A 335 -17.57 4.72 -6.14
C GLU A 335 -17.35 6.19 -6.54
N SER A 336 -16.26 6.49 -7.24
CA SER A 336 -16.15 7.78 -7.90
C SER A 336 -17.21 7.86 -8.99
N GLY A 337 -17.96 8.96 -9.05
CA GLY A 337 -18.79 9.30 -10.21
C GLY A 337 -17.96 9.34 -11.51
N GLU A 338 -18.56 9.75 -12.63
CA GLU A 338 -17.86 9.72 -13.93
C GLU A 338 -16.46 10.34 -13.85
N ILE A 339 -15.44 9.54 -14.16
CA ILE A 339 -14.04 9.96 -14.09
C ILE A 339 -13.74 10.82 -15.33
N GLY A 340 -13.96 12.12 -15.19
CA GLY A 340 -13.63 13.11 -16.22
C GLY A 340 -12.15 13.52 -16.25
N LYS A 341 -11.80 14.37 -17.23
CA LYS A 341 -10.41 14.84 -17.46
C LYS A 341 -9.76 15.56 -16.28
N SER A 342 -10.53 16.25 -15.45
CA SER A 342 -10.02 16.95 -14.26
C SER A 342 -9.53 15.97 -13.19
N LEU A 343 -10.28 14.89 -12.96
CA LEU A 343 -9.96 13.84 -12.01
C LEU A 343 -8.84 12.91 -12.52
N GLU A 344 -8.76 12.73 -13.85
CA GLU A 344 -7.71 11.93 -14.50
C GLU A 344 -6.30 12.39 -14.10
N ARG A 345 -6.07 13.69 -13.91
CA ARG A 345 -4.76 14.22 -13.48
C ARG A 345 -4.31 13.61 -12.14
N TYR A 346 -5.23 13.48 -11.18
CA TYR A 346 -4.90 12.92 -9.86
C TYR A 346 -4.66 11.42 -9.96
N LEU A 347 -5.46 10.71 -10.75
CA LEU A 347 -5.25 9.29 -11.04
C LEU A 347 -3.91 9.04 -11.73
N LYS A 348 -3.48 9.94 -12.63
CA LYS A 348 -2.16 9.88 -13.25
C LYS A 348 -1.07 9.93 -12.19
N ILE A 349 -1.12 10.90 -11.27
CA ILE A 349 -0.15 11.02 -10.17
C ILE A 349 -0.14 9.74 -9.31
N LEU A 350 -1.31 9.28 -8.87
CA LEU A 350 -1.45 8.06 -8.07
C LEU A 350 -0.92 6.82 -8.80
N ALA A 351 -1.07 6.74 -10.12
CA ALA A 351 -0.61 5.62 -10.92
C ALA A 351 0.89 5.71 -11.29
N THR A 352 1.45 6.90 -11.53
CA THR A 352 2.83 7.08 -12.05
C THR A 352 3.86 7.36 -10.97
N GLU A 353 3.56 8.27 -10.05
CA GLU A 353 4.58 8.83 -9.16
C GLU A 353 4.91 7.85 -8.03
N SER A 354 6.19 7.84 -7.63
CA SER A 354 6.67 7.12 -6.45
C SER A 354 6.64 7.99 -5.19
N THR A 355 6.67 9.32 -5.36
CA THR A 355 6.72 10.30 -4.29
C THR A 355 5.85 11.50 -4.62
N TYR A 356 5.28 12.13 -3.60
CA TYR A 356 4.54 13.39 -3.76
C TYR A 356 4.72 14.27 -2.53
N ARG A 357 4.30 15.54 -2.57
CA ARG A 357 4.35 16.41 -1.38
C ARG A 357 3.01 16.40 -0.64
N GLY A 358 3.06 16.03 0.63
CA GLY A 358 1.92 16.03 1.55
C GLY A 358 2.25 16.81 2.82
N ARG A 359 1.21 17.09 3.62
CA ARG A 359 1.36 17.72 4.93
C ARG A 359 0.30 17.24 5.91
N GLY A 360 0.73 16.66 7.03
CA GLY A 360 -0.16 16.31 8.14
C GLY A 360 -0.64 17.53 8.93
N ILE A 361 -1.70 17.34 9.73
CA ILE A 361 -2.26 18.39 10.59
C ILE A 361 -1.18 18.90 11.56
N GLY A 362 -0.88 20.20 11.52
CA GLY A 362 0.10 20.83 12.40
C GLY A 362 1.57 20.49 12.09
N GLN A 363 1.85 19.65 11.10
CA GLN A 363 3.20 19.26 10.70
C GLN A 363 3.77 20.15 9.58
N ASN A 364 5.01 19.94 9.17
CA ASN A 364 5.60 20.57 7.98
C ASN A 364 5.26 19.73 6.72
N TYR A 365 5.52 20.29 5.53
CA TYR A 365 5.47 19.49 4.32
C TYR A 365 6.59 18.44 4.35
N ALA A 366 6.27 17.24 3.89
CA ALA A 366 7.20 16.13 3.72
C ALA A 366 6.92 15.43 2.40
N ASP A 367 7.92 14.73 1.88
CA ASP A 367 7.74 13.83 0.75
C ASP A 367 7.09 12.54 1.24
N ILE A 368 5.94 12.20 0.66
CA ILE A 368 5.19 10.98 0.98
C ILE A 368 5.60 9.85 0.03
N ASN A 369 5.57 8.63 0.53
CA ASN A 369 5.76 7.43 -0.28
C ASN A 369 4.45 7.05 -0.98
N LEU A 370 4.41 7.21 -2.31
CA LEU A 370 3.24 6.94 -3.15
C LEU A 370 3.42 5.68 -4.01
N THR A 371 4.23 4.72 -3.58
CA THR A 371 4.53 3.52 -4.39
C THR A 371 3.37 2.53 -4.52
N GLY A 372 2.29 2.68 -3.74
CA GLY A 372 1.12 1.80 -3.77
C GLY A 372 0.47 1.70 -5.14
N VAL A 373 -0.03 0.49 -5.46
CA VAL A 373 -0.70 0.24 -6.74
C VAL A 373 -2.12 0.78 -6.69
N LEU A 374 -2.47 1.59 -7.69
CA LEU A 374 -3.81 2.12 -7.87
C LEU A 374 -4.75 1.01 -8.38
N SER A 375 -5.88 0.85 -7.69
CA SER A 375 -6.99 -0.02 -8.05
C SER A 375 -8.26 0.83 -8.07
N ILE A 376 -8.96 0.84 -9.20
CA ILE A 376 -10.18 1.61 -9.40
C ILE A 376 -11.35 0.64 -9.44
N ASP A 377 -12.30 0.86 -8.53
CA ASP A 377 -13.60 0.21 -8.50
C ASP A 377 -14.66 1.22 -8.95
N SER A 378 -15.20 1.02 -10.15
CA SER A 378 -16.23 1.90 -10.70
C SER A 378 -17.34 1.14 -11.40
N ASN A 379 -18.57 1.64 -11.28
CA ASN A 379 -19.72 1.22 -12.09
C ASN A 379 -19.87 2.12 -13.33
N GLU A 380 -19.25 3.30 -13.30
CA GLU A 380 -19.42 4.36 -14.29
C GLU A 380 -18.49 4.21 -15.49
N LYS A 381 -18.67 5.09 -16.47
CA LYS A 381 -17.74 5.22 -17.59
C LYS A 381 -16.38 5.71 -17.10
N VAL A 382 -15.33 4.98 -17.49
CA VAL A 382 -13.95 5.35 -17.18
C VAL A 382 -13.23 5.62 -18.50
N LEU A 383 -12.98 6.90 -18.78
CA LEU A 383 -12.29 7.35 -19.99
C LEU A 383 -10.91 7.88 -19.63
N PHE A 384 -9.88 7.09 -19.94
CA PHE A 384 -8.50 7.54 -19.83
C PHE A 384 -7.96 8.10 -21.15
N SER A 385 -6.99 9.00 -21.05
CA SER A 385 -6.07 9.34 -22.13
C SER A 385 -5.33 8.09 -22.64
N SER A 386 -4.77 8.17 -23.85
CA SER A 386 -3.99 7.08 -24.46
C SER A 386 -2.80 6.65 -23.59
N GLU A 387 -2.14 7.60 -22.94
CA GLU A 387 -1.01 7.35 -22.05
C GLU A 387 -1.45 6.52 -20.83
N MET A 388 -2.53 6.92 -20.16
CA MET A 388 -3.07 6.19 -19.01
C MET A 388 -3.63 4.82 -19.40
N ASN A 389 -4.35 4.73 -20.52
CA ASN A 389 -4.84 3.46 -21.06
C ASN A 389 -3.72 2.45 -21.33
N SER A 390 -2.54 2.92 -21.75
CA SER A 390 -1.40 2.03 -22.00
C SER A 390 -0.89 1.31 -20.74
N ARG A 391 -1.22 1.82 -19.55
CA ARG A 391 -0.83 1.28 -18.23
C ARG A 391 -1.98 0.60 -17.49
N ALA A 392 -3.22 0.87 -17.88
CA ALA A 392 -4.41 0.26 -17.30
C ALA A 392 -4.46 -1.26 -17.55
N VAL A 393 -4.84 -2.00 -16.52
CA VAL A 393 -5.18 -3.43 -16.61
C VAL A 393 -6.65 -3.56 -16.26
N ASN A 394 -7.45 -3.83 -17.27
CA ASN A 394 -8.90 -3.92 -17.15
C ASN A 394 -9.33 -5.33 -16.71
N ILE A 395 -10.30 -5.39 -15.80
CA ILE A 395 -10.95 -6.60 -15.30
C ILE A 395 -12.47 -6.38 -15.37
N ALA A 396 -13.12 -7.05 -16.32
CA ALA A 396 -14.58 -7.01 -16.44
C ALA A 396 -15.23 -8.10 -15.57
N PHE A 397 -16.31 -7.76 -14.88
CA PHE A 397 -17.14 -8.74 -14.17
C PHE A 397 -18.42 -9.02 -14.94
N LYS A 398 -18.97 -10.21 -14.74
CA LYS A 398 -20.27 -10.61 -15.28
C LYS A 398 -21.36 -9.74 -14.66
N ASN A 399 -22.21 -9.19 -15.52
CA ASN A 399 -23.46 -8.60 -15.08
C ASN A 399 -24.37 -9.69 -14.50
N ARG A 400 -25.16 -9.33 -13.48
CA ARG A 400 -26.18 -10.22 -12.92
C ARG A 400 -27.40 -10.28 -13.85
N PRO A 401 -28.14 -11.40 -13.89
CA PRO A 401 -29.37 -11.49 -14.67
C PRO A 401 -30.35 -10.35 -14.34
N LYS A 402 -30.95 -9.74 -15.37
CA LYS A 402 -32.06 -8.79 -15.21
C LYS A 402 -33.25 -9.52 -14.55
N GLY A 403 -33.79 -8.95 -13.47
CA GLY A 403 -34.91 -9.55 -12.71
C GLY A 403 -34.52 -10.45 -11.53
N GLU A 404 -33.23 -10.71 -11.31
CA GLU A 404 -32.77 -11.43 -10.13
C GLU A 404 -33.08 -10.65 -8.83
N THR A 405 -33.73 -11.29 -7.86
CA THR A 405 -34.06 -10.69 -6.58
C THR A 405 -32.84 -10.55 -5.67
N ASP A 406 -32.91 -9.65 -4.69
CA ASP A 406 -31.79 -9.48 -3.74
C ASP A 406 -31.56 -10.73 -2.87
N SER A 407 -32.60 -11.52 -2.58
CA SER A 407 -32.48 -12.80 -1.86
C SER A 407 -31.78 -13.89 -2.68
N GLU A 408 -32.10 -14.00 -3.98
CA GLU A 408 -31.41 -14.93 -4.89
C GLU A 408 -29.93 -14.57 -5.04
N ARG A 409 -29.63 -13.26 -5.13
CA ARG A 409 -28.26 -12.75 -5.14
C ARG A 409 -27.52 -13.11 -3.87
N GLU A 410 -28.12 -12.83 -2.72
CA GLU A 410 -27.51 -13.10 -1.42
C GLU A 410 -27.20 -14.60 -1.27
N SER A 411 -28.14 -15.47 -1.65
CA SER A 411 -27.96 -16.93 -1.63
C SER A 411 -26.78 -17.40 -2.50
N ILE A 412 -26.58 -16.82 -3.68
CA ILE A 412 -25.46 -17.17 -4.58
C ILE A 412 -24.11 -16.73 -4.00
N PHE A 413 -24.07 -15.58 -3.33
CA PHE A 413 -22.85 -15.10 -2.69
C PHE A 413 -22.65 -15.67 -1.29
N ALA A 414 -23.69 -16.29 -0.68
CA ALA A 414 -23.71 -16.80 0.68
C ALA A 414 -22.47 -17.64 1.05
N PRO A 415 -22.08 -18.65 0.24
CA PRO A 415 -20.94 -19.50 0.56
C PRO A 415 -19.60 -18.74 0.57
N TYR A 416 -19.50 -17.66 -0.23
CA TYR A 416 -18.27 -16.90 -0.40
C TYR A 416 -18.14 -15.80 0.65
N TRP A 417 -19.17 -14.99 0.88
CA TRP A 417 -19.07 -13.94 1.91
C TRP A 417 -18.91 -14.55 3.31
N GLU A 418 -19.56 -15.68 3.61
CA GLU A 418 -19.42 -16.36 4.90
C GLU A 418 -18.00 -16.89 5.13
N ALA A 419 -17.40 -17.48 4.10
CA ALA A 419 -16.05 -18.02 4.19
C ALA A 419 -14.97 -16.92 4.16
N PHE A 420 -15.18 -15.86 3.39
CA PHE A 420 -14.18 -14.81 3.20
C PHE A 420 -14.22 -13.73 4.27
N THR A 421 -15.31 -13.59 5.00
CA THR A 421 -15.50 -12.46 5.92
C THR A 421 -15.92 -12.90 7.33
N GLU A 422 -15.53 -12.11 8.31
CA GLU A 422 -15.89 -12.29 9.72
C GLU A 422 -16.60 -11.05 10.25
N GLN A 423 -17.52 -11.25 11.19
CA GLN A 423 -18.14 -10.14 11.92
C GLN A 423 -17.26 -9.80 13.12
N ARG A 424 -16.78 -8.56 13.20
CA ARG A 424 -16.08 -8.07 14.39
C ARG A 424 -17.04 -7.29 15.28
N VAL A 425 -16.83 -7.40 16.59
CA VAL A 425 -17.72 -6.80 17.62
C VAL A 425 -17.79 -5.27 17.50
N SER A 426 -16.73 -4.63 17.00
CA SER A 426 -16.61 -3.17 16.87
C SER A 426 -17.09 -2.60 15.53
N GLU A 427 -17.52 -3.42 14.59
CA GLU A 427 -17.78 -3.00 13.21
C GLU A 427 -19.24 -3.27 12.83
N THR A 428 -19.83 -2.36 12.07
CA THR A 428 -21.20 -2.52 11.55
C THR A 428 -21.25 -3.38 10.29
N SER A 429 -20.09 -3.65 9.66
CA SER A 429 -19.94 -4.50 8.48
C SER A 429 -19.00 -5.67 8.74
N ARG A 430 -19.19 -6.78 8.01
CA ARG A 430 -18.20 -7.86 7.97
C ARG A 430 -16.96 -7.41 7.19
N GLU A 431 -15.81 -7.82 7.71
CA GLU A 431 -14.48 -7.57 7.13
C GLU A 431 -13.88 -8.85 6.58
N ALA A 432 -13.08 -8.72 5.53
CA ALA A 432 -12.41 -9.88 4.94
C ALA A 432 -11.32 -10.41 5.88
N THR A 433 -11.23 -11.74 5.99
CA THR A 433 -10.20 -12.38 6.81
C THR A 433 -8.83 -12.30 6.13
N ALA A 434 -7.77 -12.34 6.94
CA ALA A 434 -6.40 -12.46 6.42
C ALA A 434 -6.24 -13.78 5.63
N LEU A 435 -6.86 -14.87 6.08
CA LEU A 435 -6.84 -16.17 5.40
C LEU A 435 -7.35 -16.06 3.96
N ALA A 436 -8.48 -15.38 3.73
CA ALA A 436 -9.02 -15.19 2.38
C ALA A 436 -8.06 -14.39 1.48
N GLY A 437 -7.46 -13.32 2.02
CA GLY A 437 -6.49 -12.51 1.26
C GLY A 437 -5.18 -13.26 0.97
N VAL A 438 -4.65 -14.01 1.95
CA VAL A 438 -3.46 -14.87 1.78
C VAL A 438 -3.75 -15.97 0.76
N ALA A 439 -4.94 -16.57 0.79
CA ALA A 439 -5.37 -17.55 -0.20
C ALA A 439 -5.47 -16.98 -1.62
N ALA A 440 -5.99 -15.75 -1.76
CA ALA A 440 -6.00 -15.04 -3.04
C ALA A 440 -4.57 -14.78 -3.55
N LEU A 441 -3.66 -14.38 -2.68
CA LEU A 441 -2.24 -14.20 -3.01
C LEU A 441 -1.54 -15.52 -3.36
N TYR A 442 -1.78 -16.58 -2.60
CA TYR A 442 -1.22 -17.91 -2.86
C TYR A 442 -1.66 -18.43 -4.23
N SER A 443 -2.96 -18.37 -4.52
CA SER A 443 -3.51 -18.73 -5.83
C SER A 443 -2.87 -17.90 -6.95
N SER A 444 -2.75 -16.59 -6.74
CA SER A 444 -2.10 -15.66 -7.67
C SER A 444 -0.63 -16.00 -7.93
N PHE A 445 0.12 -16.35 -6.89
CA PHE A 445 1.52 -16.77 -6.98
C PHE A 445 1.67 -18.08 -7.78
N VAL A 446 0.81 -19.08 -7.50
CA VAL A 446 0.81 -20.35 -8.23
C VAL A 446 0.49 -20.12 -9.70
N TYR A 447 -0.48 -19.26 -10.01
CA TYR A 447 -0.84 -18.88 -11.37
C TYR A 447 0.29 -18.13 -12.08
N TRP A 448 0.96 -17.19 -11.39
CA TRP A 448 2.12 -16.47 -11.93
C TRP A 448 3.28 -17.42 -12.24
N ARG A 449 3.52 -18.43 -11.40
CA ARG A 449 4.48 -19.51 -11.68
C ARG A 449 4.11 -20.32 -12.92
N GLN A 450 2.84 -20.68 -13.10
CA GLN A 450 2.36 -21.35 -14.33
C GLN A 450 2.59 -20.49 -15.58
N ASN A 451 2.50 -19.17 -15.43
CA ASN A 451 2.82 -18.18 -16.46
C ASN A 451 4.32 -17.85 -16.56
N LYS A 452 5.20 -18.71 -16.04
CA LYS A 452 6.67 -18.57 -16.07
C LYS A 452 7.15 -17.26 -15.45
N PHE A 453 6.46 -16.80 -14.41
CA PHE A 453 6.75 -15.58 -13.68
C PHE A 453 6.71 -14.31 -14.54
N LYS A 454 5.80 -14.24 -15.51
CA LYS A 454 5.59 -13.08 -16.39
C LYS A 454 4.21 -12.45 -16.20
N PHE A 455 4.17 -11.12 -16.24
CA PHE A 455 2.93 -10.34 -16.25
C PHE A 455 2.52 -10.02 -17.69
N ASN A 456 1.82 -10.97 -18.32
CA ASN A 456 1.32 -10.82 -19.69
C ASN A 456 -0.14 -10.36 -19.69
N PHE A 457 -0.41 -9.23 -19.03
CA PHE A 457 -1.75 -8.67 -18.92
C PHE A 457 -2.43 -8.56 -20.29
N LYS A 458 -3.68 -9.02 -20.35
CA LYS A 458 -4.47 -9.11 -21.57
C LYS A 458 -5.27 -7.82 -21.78
N GLN A 459 -5.50 -7.52 -23.05
CA GLN A 459 -6.37 -6.41 -23.42
C GLN A 459 -7.83 -6.83 -23.22
N VAL A 460 -8.49 -6.20 -22.25
CA VAL A 460 -9.89 -6.44 -21.91
C VAL A 460 -10.72 -5.25 -22.33
N GLU A 461 -11.80 -5.53 -23.06
CA GLU A 461 -12.81 -4.54 -23.42
C GLU A 461 -13.91 -4.53 -22.36
N MET A 462 -14.05 -3.40 -21.66
CA MET A 462 -15.07 -3.23 -20.63
C MET A 462 -16.44 -3.00 -21.25
N ASP A 463 -17.49 -3.46 -20.58
CA ASP A 463 -18.85 -3.09 -20.96
C ASP A 463 -19.11 -1.62 -20.59
N ASN A 464 -19.43 -0.81 -21.58
CA ASN A 464 -19.78 0.61 -21.42
C ASN A 464 -21.23 0.90 -21.83
N PHE A 465 -22.00 -0.13 -22.17
CA PHE A 465 -23.32 -0.01 -22.78
C PHE A 465 -24.44 -0.43 -21.82
N SER A 466 -24.12 -1.20 -20.78
CA SER A 466 -25.10 -1.80 -19.86
C SER A 466 -25.54 -0.93 -18.68
N SER A 467 -25.36 0.40 -18.73
CA SER A 467 -25.86 1.29 -17.67
C SER A 467 -27.26 1.78 -18.00
N ASP A 468 -28.14 1.92 -17.00
CA ASP A 468 -29.52 2.42 -17.12
C ASP A 468 -29.65 3.84 -17.71
N HIS A 469 -28.52 4.51 -17.98
CA HIS A 469 -28.43 5.85 -18.55
C HIS A 469 -27.68 5.91 -19.89
N PHE A 470 -27.33 4.75 -20.48
CA PHE A 470 -26.66 4.71 -21.77
C PHE A 470 -27.67 4.46 -22.88
N ASP A 471 -27.86 5.46 -23.73
CA ASP A 471 -28.61 5.33 -24.99
C ASP A 471 -27.68 5.50 -26.18
N PHE A 472 -27.88 4.66 -27.20
CA PHE A 472 -27.23 4.85 -28.48
C PHE A 472 -27.84 6.05 -29.20
N ASP A 473 -27.01 6.94 -29.74
CA ASP A 473 -27.49 8.02 -30.61
C ASP A 473 -27.92 7.49 -31.99
N ASP A 474 -28.64 8.29 -32.77
CA ASP A 474 -29.18 7.88 -34.09
C ASP A 474 -28.10 7.37 -35.06
N VAL A 475 -26.89 7.94 -35.00
CA VAL A 475 -25.77 7.51 -35.85
C VAL A 475 -25.27 6.14 -35.39
N GLN A 476 -25.13 5.95 -34.08
CA GLN A 476 -24.69 4.68 -33.50
C GLN A 476 -25.70 3.56 -33.78
N ILE A 477 -26.99 3.83 -33.63
CA ILE A 477 -28.08 2.89 -33.98
C ILE A 477 -27.96 2.48 -35.44
N TYR A 478 -27.90 3.44 -36.37
CA TYR A 478 -27.78 3.17 -37.79
C TYR A 478 -26.56 2.28 -38.11
N ILE A 479 -25.40 2.57 -37.52
CA ILE A 479 -24.17 1.79 -37.73
C ILE A 479 -24.30 0.37 -37.19
N ILE A 480 -24.94 0.19 -36.03
CA ILE A 480 -25.16 -1.11 -35.41
C ILE A 480 -26.14 -1.94 -36.25
N GLU A 481 -27.24 -1.35 -36.73
CA GLU A 481 -28.19 -2.00 -37.63
C GLU A 481 -27.52 -2.46 -38.93
N GLU A 482 -26.69 -1.62 -39.54
CA GLU A 482 -25.92 -2.00 -40.73
C GLU A 482 -24.94 -3.14 -40.42
N HIS A 483 -24.31 -3.16 -39.23
CA HIS A 483 -23.49 -4.30 -38.81
C HIS A 483 -24.31 -5.59 -38.76
N ILE A 484 -25.50 -5.55 -38.15
CA ILE A 484 -26.41 -6.70 -38.01
C ILE A 484 -26.80 -7.24 -39.39
N LYS A 485 -27.00 -6.36 -40.38
CA LYS A 485 -27.25 -6.73 -41.79
C LYS A 485 -26.01 -7.30 -42.51
N GLY A 486 -24.85 -7.34 -41.86
CA GLY A 486 -23.59 -7.84 -42.41
C GLY A 486 -22.64 -6.76 -42.96
N ASN A 487 -23.05 -5.49 -42.95
CA ASN A 487 -22.26 -4.38 -43.50
C ASN A 487 -21.23 -3.87 -42.48
N LYS A 488 -20.07 -4.52 -42.43
CA LYS A 488 -18.95 -4.16 -41.52
C LYS A 488 -18.17 -2.91 -41.94
N THR A 489 -18.49 -2.31 -43.08
CA THR A 489 -17.89 -1.07 -43.58
C THR A 489 -18.97 -0.27 -44.29
N ILE A 490 -19.26 0.92 -43.77
CA ILE A 490 -20.36 1.76 -44.22
C ILE A 490 -19.79 2.89 -45.07
N ILE A 491 -20.25 3.03 -46.31
CA ILE A 491 -19.84 4.12 -47.19
C ILE A 491 -20.55 5.41 -46.76
N LYS A 492 -19.82 6.52 -46.65
CA LYS A 492 -20.40 7.83 -46.28
C LYS A 492 -21.13 8.48 -47.46
N THR A 493 -22.28 7.92 -47.83
CA THR A 493 -23.23 8.51 -48.79
C THR A 493 -23.77 9.85 -48.29
N ASP A 494 -24.49 10.58 -49.14
CA ASP A 494 -25.06 11.88 -48.76
C ASP A 494 -26.05 11.75 -47.58
N GLU A 495 -26.79 10.63 -47.50
CA GLU A 495 -27.69 10.31 -46.39
C GLU A 495 -26.94 10.13 -45.07
N VAL A 496 -25.87 9.30 -45.07
CA VAL A 496 -25.03 9.12 -43.88
C VAL A 496 -24.35 10.43 -43.48
N GLN A 497 -23.93 11.24 -44.44
CA GLN A 497 -23.34 12.55 -44.16
C GLN A 497 -24.36 13.55 -43.58
N LYS A 498 -25.62 13.47 -44.00
CA LYS A 498 -26.72 14.26 -43.45
C LYS A 498 -27.01 13.85 -42.00
N LEU A 499 -27.17 12.54 -41.75
CA LEU A 499 -27.36 12.00 -40.39
C LEU A 499 -26.23 12.45 -39.44
N LEU A 500 -24.96 12.30 -39.86
CA LEU A 500 -23.80 12.75 -39.07
C LEU A 500 -23.81 14.25 -38.75
N LYS A 501 -24.37 15.09 -39.63
CA LYS A 501 -24.46 16.55 -39.42
C LYS A 501 -25.63 16.90 -38.50
N GLU A 502 -26.74 16.19 -38.63
CA GLU A 502 -27.95 16.39 -37.82
C GLU A 502 -27.72 15.95 -36.37
N THR A 503 -27.12 14.79 -36.15
CA THR A 503 -26.80 14.28 -34.80
C THR A 503 -25.65 15.06 -34.15
N TYR A 504 -24.60 15.41 -34.91
CA TYR A 504 -23.44 16.12 -34.38
C TYR A 504 -23.32 17.53 -34.97
N TYR A 505 -24.07 18.48 -34.44
CA TYR A 505 -24.03 19.89 -34.83
C TYR A 505 -23.30 20.79 -33.82
N GLY A 506 -22.90 21.98 -34.29
CA GLY A 506 -22.31 23.03 -33.45
C GLY A 506 -20.80 22.88 -33.16
N ALA A 507 -20.30 23.71 -32.24
CA ALA A 507 -18.88 23.78 -31.91
C ALA A 507 -18.36 22.46 -31.32
N GLY A 508 -17.28 21.92 -31.92
CA GLY A 508 -16.68 20.65 -31.50
C GLY A 508 -17.33 19.40 -32.12
N SER A 509 -18.23 19.54 -33.10
CA SER A 509 -18.86 18.40 -33.78
C SER A 509 -17.89 17.34 -34.33
N PRO A 510 -16.71 17.66 -34.92
CA PRO A 510 -15.81 16.63 -35.42
C PRO A 510 -15.28 15.74 -34.29
N LYS A 511 -15.10 16.31 -33.09
CA LYS A 511 -14.61 15.59 -31.92
C LYS A 511 -15.71 14.71 -31.32
N ARG A 512 -16.92 15.24 -31.12
CA ARG A 512 -18.07 14.45 -30.62
C ARG A 512 -18.37 13.26 -31.52
N ARG A 513 -18.40 13.48 -32.84
CA ARG A 513 -18.57 12.41 -33.83
C ARG A 513 -17.50 11.34 -33.70
N LYS A 514 -16.22 11.74 -33.59
CA LYS A 514 -15.12 10.79 -33.42
C LYS A 514 -15.27 9.98 -32.12
N GLU A 515 -15.62 10.65 -31.03
CA GLU A 515 -15.84 10.01 -29.72
C GLU A 515 -17.02 9.04 -29.77
N ALA A 516 -18.14 9.41 -30.40
CA ALA A 516 -19.32 8.56 -30.54
C ALA A 516 -19.06 7.30 -31.38
N LEU A 517 -18.32 7.43 -32.48
CA LEU A 517 -17.91 6.26 -33.28
C LEU A 517 -16.95 5.36 -32.48
N ASP A 518 -15.99 5.94 -31.76
CA ASP A 518 -15.04 5.18 -30.95
C ASP A 518 -15.74 4.41 -29.81
N ILE A 519 -16.80 4.98 -29.22
CA ILE A 519 -17.63 4.33 -28.19
C ILE A 519 -18.18 2.99 -28.68
N ILE A 520 -18.58 2.86 -29.94
CA ILE A 520 -19.10 1.61 -30.52
C ILE A 520 -18.04 0.80 -31.29
N GLY A 521 -16.77 1.19 -31.21
CA GLY A 521 -15.65 0.47 -31.84
C GLY A 521 -15.45 0.77 -33.32
N TYR A 522 -16.00 1.88 -33.82
CA TYR A 522 -15.89 2.33 -35.20
C TYR A 522 -15.01 3.58 -35.33
N PHE A 523 -14.55 3.84 -36.55
CA PHE A 523 -13.82 5.06 -36.88
C PHE A 523 -14.03 5.46 -38.34
N GLU A 524 -13.82 6.74 -38.65
CA GLU A 524 -13.80 7.22 -40.03
C GLU A 524 -12.43 7.00 -40.67
N THR A 525 -12.43 6.48 -41.90
CA THR A 525 -11.21 6.31 -42.70
C THR A 525 -11.52 6.36 -44.18
N THR A 526 -10.51 6.20 -45.03
CA THR A 526 -10.67 6.03 -46.48
C THR A 526 -10.29 4.61 -46.86
N ARG A 527 -11.12 3.96 -47.69
CA ARG A 527 -10.83 2.61 -48.21
C ARG A 527 -11.07 2.58 -49.72
N LYS A 528 -10.23 1.80 -50.43
CA LYS A 528 -10.47 1.46 -51.84
C LYS A 528 -11.44 0.28 -51.90
N LEU A 529 -12.61 0.50 -52.49
CA LEU A 529 -13.65 -0.52 -52.66
C LEU A 529 -13.94 -0.71 -54.15
N PRO A 530 -14.30 -1.93 -54.59
CA PRO A 530 -14.75 -2.17 -55.96
C PRO A 530 -16.10 -1.49 -56.21
N THR A 531 -16.27 -0.89 -57.38
CA THR A 531 -17.55 -0.39 -57.89
C THR A 531 -18.31 -1.49 -58.62
N PHE A 532 -19.59 -1.25 -58.91
CA PHE A 532 -20.41 -2.12 -59.77
C PHE A 532 -19.79 -2.36 -61.16
N GLU A 533 -18.95 -1.44 -61.63
CA GLU A 533 -18.23 -1.51 -62.91
C GLU A 533 -16.89 -2.26 -62.81
N GLY A 534 -16.55 -2.80 -61.63
CA GLY A 534 -15.29 -3.54 -61.40
C GLY A 534 -14.07 -2.66 -61.14
N GLU A 535 -14.18 -1.33 -61.28
CA GLU A 535 -13.12 -0.38 -60.95
C GLU A 535 -12.95 -0.20 -59.43
N ARG A 536 -11.73 0.05 -58.94
CA ARG A 536 -11.49 0.37 -57.52
C ARG A 536 -11.47 1.87 -57.30
N ARG A 537 -12.45 2.40 -56.57
CA ARG A 537 -12.51 3.81 -56.17
C ARG A 537 -12.29 3.98 -54.67
N THR A 538 -11.73 5.13 -54.28
CA THR A 538 -11.50 5.48 -52.88
C THR A 538 -12.75 6.13 -52.31
N PHE A 539 -13.29 5.56 -51.24
CA PHE A 539 -14.45 6.08 -50.53
C PHE A 539 -14.08 6.50 -49.11
N ARG A 540 -14.75 7.53 -48.60
CA ARG A 540 -14.78 7.80 -47.16
C ARG A 540 -15.76 6.81 -46.53
N VAL A 541 -15.32 6.11 -45.51
CA VAL A 541 -16.08 5.03 -44.88
C VAL A 541 -16.04 5.14 -43.36
N ILE A 542 -17.03 4.56 -42.72
CA ILE A 542 -17.02 4.22 -41.30
C ILE A 542 -16.72 2.72 -41.22
N ALA A 543 -15.65 2.35 -40.49
CA ALA A 543 -15.18 0.97 -40.43
C ALA A 543 -14.92 0.54 -38.98
N ILE A 544 -14.99 -0.76 -38.73
CA ILE A 544 -14.65 -1.35 -37.43
C ILE A 544 -13.16 -1.13 -37.15
N GLY A 545 -12.87 -0.42 -36.07
CA GLY A 545 -11.52 -0.24 -35.51
C GLY A 545 -11.24 -1.20 -34.37
N ASN A 546 -12.26 -1.53 -33.57
CA ASN A 546 -12.17 -2.47 -32.46
C ASN A 546 -13.29 -3.52 -32.58
N PRO A 547 -13.00 -4.72 -33.10
CA PRO A 547 -14.02 -5.76 -33.30
C PRO A 547 -14.70 -6.21 -32.00
N ARG A 548 -13.97 -6.31 -30.89
CA ARG A 548 -14.54 -6.73 -29.59
C ARG A 548 -15.56 -5.71 -29.09
N ARG A 549 -15.20 -4.41 -29.14
CA ARG A 549 -16.11 -3.32 -28.75
C ARG A 549 -17.34 -3.26 -29.65
N ALA A 550 -17.16 -3.41 -30.96
CA ALA A 550 -18.28 -3.45 -31.90
C ALA A 550 -19.22 -4.62 -31.62
N SER A 551 -18.70 -5.81 -31.33
CA SER A 551 -19.52 -6.96 -30.93
C SER A 551 -20.28 -6.73 -29.62
N LYS A 552 -19.65 -6.12 -28.60
CA LYS A 552 -20.33 -5.76 -27.34
C LYS A 552 -21.43 -4.72 -27.58
N ALA A 553 -21.20 -3.71 -28.42
CA ALA A 553 -22.22 -2.71 -28.77
C ALA A 553 -23.43 -3.34 -29.47
N VAL A 554 -23.20 -4.26 -30.41
CA VAL A 554 -24.28 -5.00 -31.09
C VAL A 554 -25.08 -5.85 -30.10
N ALA A 555 -24.40 -6.56 -29.20
CA ALA A 555 -25.07 -7.37 -28.18
C ALA A 555 -25.96 -6.51 -27.27
N ALA A 556 -25.43 -5.39 -26.76
CA ALA A 556 -26.18 -4.46 -25.91
C ALA A 556 -27.41 -3.86 -26.62
N PHE A 557 -27.28 -3.48 -27.90
CA PHE A 557 -28.40 -2.96 -28.69
C PHE A 557 -29.48 -4.02 -28.93
N LEU A 558 -29.09 -5.28 -29.18
CA LEU A 558 -30.06 -6.37 -29.31
C LEU A 558 -30.78 -6.60 -27.98
N GLU A 559 -30.06 -6.61 -26.86
CA GLU A 559 -30.67 -6.74 -25.53
C GLU A 559 -31.68 -5.62 -25.22
N SER A 560 -31.43 -4.37 -25.63
CA SER A 560 -32.39 -3.27 -25.47
C SER A 560 -33.64 -3.41 -26.34
N MET A 561 -33.56 -4.14 -27.46
CA MET A 561 -34.70 -4.37 -28.36
C MET A 561 -35.65 -5.48 -27.87
N TYR A 562 -35.19 -6.35 -26.96
CA TYR A 562 -35.95 -7.50 -26.45
C TYR A 562 -36.59 -7.26 -25.07
N GLU A 563 -36.57 -6.03 -24.54
CA GLU A 563 -37.33 -5.70 -23.33
C GLU A 563 -38.84 -5.82 -23.62
N PRO A 564 -39.59 -6.73 -22.96
CA PRO A 564 -41.03 -6.64 -22.96
C PRO A 564 -41.45 -5.39 -22.17
N PRO A 565 -42.55 -4.72 -22.57
CA PRO A 565 -43.03 -3.50 -21.92
C PRO A 565 -43.38 -3.68 -20.44
#